data_AF-A0A0M7ANT1-F1
#
_entry.id   AF-A0A0M7ANT1-F1
#
_cell.length_a   1.000
_cell.length_b   1.000
_cell.length_c   1.000
_cell.angle_alpha   90.00
_cell.angle_beta   90.00
_cell.angle_gamma   90.00
#
_symmetry.space_group_name_H-M   'P 1'
#
loop_
_entity.id
_entity.type
_entity.pdbx_description
1 polymer ?
#
loop_
_entity_poly.entity_id
_entity_poly.type
_entity_poly.pdbx_seq_one_letter_code
_entity_poly.pdbx_strand_id
1 'polypeptide(L)'
;MAPLKDEKVAKVIQDLAQEIRSRWDRLGYLETDNGAFATGHIPNVAPHAYLCRFYAGLSDAGLDDAEAESERYLPQPYRDFLRSFNGGSIMGISLNGATGGQNVWAAEGIGQPISIRYQNVFYTRPEFIPESHFGLGAMNGPRYSQGHLYLTSVGEVELINSDHDLVAMRWPSLTEFLNQEIARQLSRYDNEGQETGEVTRLPGNTDNWEALGKETSDRRKKENTVLHKTLSKLSAFCKK
;
A
#
# COMPACT_ATOMS: atom_id res chain seq x y z
N MET A 1 12.96 25.54 7.25
CA MET A 1 13.64 24.40 6.58
C MET A 1 13.31 24.49 5.11
N ALA A 2 14.31 24.58 4.24
CA ALA A 2 14.09 24.50 2.79
C ALA A 2 13.77 23.04 2.42
N PRO A 3 12.87 22.77 1.45
CA PRO A 3 12.61 21.40 0.99
C PRO A 3 13.91 20.82 0.41
N LEU A 4 14.20 19.56 0.76
CA LEU A 4 15.31 18.79 0.18
C LEU A 4 15.06 18.69 -1.33
N LYS A 5 15.79 19.51 -2.09
CA LYS A 5 15.73 19.52 -3.56
C LYS A 5 16.22 18.18 -4.11
N ASP A 6 15.37 17.55 -4.91
CA ASP A 6 15.71 16.62 -5.99
C ASP A 6 16.57 15.41 -5.63
N GLU A 7 16.39 14.80 -4.46
CA GLU A 7 16.88 13.44 -4.29
C GLU A 7 16.06 12.50 -5.17
N LYS A 8 16.72 11.73 -6.03
CA LYS A 8 16.02 10.80 -6.94
C LYS A 8 15.33 9.72 -6.12
N VAL A 9 14.05 9.45 -6.42
CA VAL A 9 13.24 8.42 -5.75
C VAL A 9 13.98 7.07 -5.67
N ALA A 10 14.66 6.68 -6.75
CA ALA A 10 15.45 5.45 -6.80
C ALA A 10 16.55 5.38 -5.73
N LYS A 11 17.24 6.50 -5.46
CA LYS A 11 18.25 6.55 -4.41
C LYS A 11 17.62 6.46 -3.03
N VAL A 12 16.57 7.24 -2.79
CA VAL A 12 15.85 7.26 -1.50
C VAL A 12 15.37 5.86 -1.13
N ILE A 13 14.72 5.15 -2.06
CA ILE A 13 14.18 3.83 -1.75
C ILE A 13 15.27 2.77 -1.59
N GLN A 14 16.41 2.89 -2.29
CA GLN A 14 17.55 1.99 -2.09
C GLN A 14 18.19 2.20 -0.73
N ASP A 15 18.40 3.46 -0.30
CA ASP A 15 18.95 3.78 1.01
C ASP A 15 18.01 3.28 2.13
N LEU A 16 16.70 3.50 1.99
CA LEU A 16 15.69 3.00 2.93
C LEU A 16 15.66 1.46 2.97
N ALA A 17 15.76 0.79 1.83
CA ALA A 17 15.85 -0.67 1.79
C ALA A 17 17.07 -1.18 2.56
N GLN A 18 18.23 -0.52 2.42
CA GLN A 18 19.44 -0.86 3.18
C GLN A 18 19.26 -0.61 4.68
N GLU A 19 18.64 0.50 5.07
CA GLU A 19 18.34 0.81 6.47
C GLU A 19 17.43 -0.28 7.09
N ILE A 20 16.34 -0.61 6.40
CA ILE A 20 15.38 -1.65 6.82
C ILE A 20 16.10 -2.99 7.00
N ARG A 21 16.93 -3.40 6.04
CA ARG A 21 17.71 -4.65 6.14
C ARG A 21 18.70 -4.62 7.31
N SER A 22 19.42 -3.51 7.48
CA SER A 22 20.39 -3.36 8.57
C SER A 22 19.75 -3.54 9.95
N ARG A 23 18.48 -3.16 10.08
CA ARG A 23 17.72 -3.25 11.32
C ARG A 23 17.11 -4.64 11.54
N TRP A 24 16.59 -5.26 10.48
CA TRP A 24 15.68 -6.40 10.60
C TRP A 24 16.23 -7.75 10.10
N ASP A 25 17.32 -7.77 9.32
CA ASP A 25 17.85 -9.03 8.76
C ASP A 25 18.26 -10.01 9.87
N ARG A 26 18.67 -9.51 11.05
CA ARG A 26 18.98 -10.34 12.22
C ARG A 26 17.81 -11.14 12.78
N LEU A 27 16.57 -10.72 12.51
CA LEU A 27 15.37 -11.46 12.88
C LEU A 27 15.04 -12.56 11.86
N GLY A 28 15.73 -12.57 10.72
CA GLY A 28 15.52 -13.50 9.61
C GLY A 28 15.13 -12.77 8.33
N TYR A 29 15.69 -13.22 7.21
CA TYR A 29 15.43 -12.66 5.88
C TYR A 29 15.36 -13.75 4.80
N LEU A 30 14.71 -13.41 3.69
CA LEU A 30 14.72 -14.16 2.44
C LEU A 30 15.11 -13.19 1.33
N GLU A 31 15.92 -13.63 0.39
CA GLU A 31 16.35 -12.84 -0.75
C GLU A 31 16.43 -13.75 -1.97
N THR A 32 16.03 -13.22 -3.12
CA THR A 32 15.98 -13.96 -4.38
C THR A 32 16.94 -13.34 -5.38
N ASP A 33 17.38 -14.12 -6.36
CA ASP A 33 18.41 -13.69 -7.34
C ASP A 33 18.01 -12.46 -8.15
N ASN A 34 16.72 -12.17 -8.28
CA ASN A 34 16.19 -10.98 -8.97
C ASN A 34 16.06 -9.75 -8.06
N GLY A 35 16.56 -9.79 -6.83
CA GLY A 35 16.60 -8.66 -5.90
C GLY A 35 15.32 -8.44 -5.09
N ALA A 36 14.33 -9.32 -5.17
CA ALA A 36 13.22 -9.31 -4.22
C ALA A 36 13.70 -9.82 -2.86
N PHE A 37 13.19 -9.24 -1.77
CA PHE A 37 13.54 -9.69 -0.42
C PHE A 37 12.41 -9.49 0.58
N ALA A 38 12.45 -10.30 1.64
CA ALA A 38 11.64 -10.16 2.83
C ALA A 38 12.55 -10.13 4.06
N THR A 39 12.28 -9.26 5.04
CA THR A 39 13.11 -9.11 6.24
C THR A 39 12.27 -8.83 7.48
N GLY A 40 12.81 -9.14 8.65
CA GLY A 40 12.10 -9.05 9.93
C GLY A 40 11.13 -10.22 10.13
N HIS A 41 11.62 -11.46 10.09
CA HIS A 41 10.78 -12.65 10.28
C HIS A 41 10.17 -12.67 11.69
N ILE A 42 8.84 -12.77 11.77
CA ILE A 42 8.06 -12.73 13.00
C ILE A 42 7.12 -13.97 13.08
N PRO A 43 7.68 -15.17 13.29
CA PRO A 43 6.94 -16.43 13.23
C PRO A 43 5.82 -16.55 14.29
N ASN A 44 5.94 -15.79 15.39
CA ASN A 44 4.92 -15.72 16.44
C ASN A 44 3.60 -15.09 15.95
N VAL A 45 3.63 -14.30 14.87
CA VAL A 45 2.44 -13.72 14.24
C VAL A 45 1.87 -14.69 13.19
N ALA A 46 2.71 -15.17 12.27
CA ALA A 46 2.41 -16.27 11.36
C ALA A 46 3.70 -16.90 10.81
N PRO A 47 3.71 -18.18 10.39
CA PRO A 47 4.93 -18.88 9.98
C PRO A 47 5.74 -18.19 8.88
N HIS A 48 5.07 -17.48 7.97
CA HIS A 48 5.68 -16.75 6.85
C HIS A 48 5.54 -15.23 6.98
N ALA A 49 5.32 -14.72 8.19
CA ALA A 49 5.18 -13.28 8.43
C ALA A 49 6.56 -12.60 8.50
N TYR A 50 6.74 -11.59 7.67
CA TYR A 50 7.88 -10.68 7.66
C TYR A 50 7.36 -9.25 7.82
N LEU A 51 8.11 -8.42 8.56
CA LEU A 51 7.79 -7.00 8.76
C LEU A 51 7.82 -6.23 7.43
N CYS A 52 8.80 -6.53 6.58
CA CYS A 52 8.97 -5.88 5.29
C CYS A 52 9.13 -6.89 4.16
N ARG A 53 8.57 -6.56 2.99
CA ARG A 53 8.74 -7.26 1.72
C ARG A 53 8.89 -6.24 0.60
N PHE A 54 9.88 -6.43 -0.25
CA PHE A 54 10.08 -5.68 -1.49
C PHE A 54 10.14 -6.67 -2.65
N TYR A 55 9.47 -6.33 -3.74
CA TYR A 55 9.43 -7.18 -4.93
C TYR A 55 10.43 -6.68 -5.98
N ALA A 56 10.90 -7.59 -6.83
CA ALA A 56 11.90 -7.28 -7.84
C ALA A 56 11.46 -6.12 -8.74
N GLY A 57 12.36 -5.17 -8.99
CA GLY A 57 12.09 -3.99 -9.81
C GLY A 57 11.68 -4.33 -11.24
N LEU A 58 10.90 -3.44 -11.86
CA LEU A 58 10.39 -3.62 -13.21
C LEU A 58 11.40 -3.16 -14.27
N SER A 59 11.48 -3.94 -15.35
CA SER A 59 12.08 -3.50 -16.62
C SER A 59 11.20 -2.48 -17.33
N ASP A 60 11.69 -1.84 -18.40
CA ASP A 60 10.88 -0.89 -19.18
C ASP A 60 9.60 -1.54 -19.74
N ALA A 61 9.70 -2.77 -20.25
CA ALA A 61 8.51 -3.52 -20.68
C ALA A 61 7.54 -3.80 -19.51
N GLY A 62 8.07 -4.07 -18.31
CA GLY A 62 7.25 -4.24 -17.12
C GLY A 62 6.58 -2.94 -16.65
N LEU A 63 7.23 -1.79 -16.86
CA LEU A 63 6.63 -0.48 -16.59
C LEU A 63 5.50 -0.17 -17.57
N ASP A 64 5.64 -0.56 -18.84
CA ASP A 64 4.58 -0.42 -19.83
C ASP A 64 3.39 -1.35 -19.51
N ASP A 65 3.67 -2.58 -19.07
CA ASP A 65 2.65 -3.51 -18.54
C ASP A 65 1.94 -2.92 -17.31
N ALA A 66 2.68 -2.27 -16.40
CA ALA A 66 2.11 -1.61 -15.22
C ALA A 66 1.18 -0.45 -15.60
N GLU A 67 1.56 0.32 -16.63
CA GLU A 67 0.76 1.43 -17.17
C GLU A 67 -0.54 0.92 -17.80
N ALA A 68 -0.44 -0.13 -18.63
CA ALA A 68 -1.61 -0.81 -19.18
C ALA A 68 -2.49 -1.43 -18.10
N GLU A 69 -1.91 -2.08 -17.10
CA GLU A 69 -2.62 -2.69 -15.97
C GLU A 69 -3.40 -1.62 -15.18
N SER A 70 -2.77 -0.49 -14.87
CA SER A 70 -3.40 0.60 -14.12
C SER A 70 -4.47 1.38 -14.90
N GLU A 71 -4.53 1.22 -16.23
CA GLU A 71 -5.38 1.98 -17.15
C GLU A 71 -5.16 3.52 -17.03
N ARG A 72 -3.97 3.93 -16.59
CA ARG A 72 -3.59 5.33 -16.34
C ARG A 72 -2.12 5.56 -16.65
N TYR A 73 -1.77 6.82 -16.92
CA TYR A 73 -0.39 7.24 -17.00
C TYR A 73 0.32 7.03 -15.66
N LEU A 74 1.48 6.37 -15.66
CA LEU A 74 2.35 6.23 -14.48
C LEU A 74 3.15 7.51 -14.28
N PRO A 75 2.94 8.26 -13.18
CA PRO A 75 3.75 9.43 -12.89
C PRO A 75 5.22 9.07 -12.72
N GLN A 76 6.12 9.90 -13.26
CA GLN A 76 7.56 9.62 -13.26
C GLN A 76 8.14 9.26 -11.87
N PRO A 77 7.78 9.93 -10.76
CA PRO A 77 8.30 9.54 -9.44
C PRO A 77 7.93 8.10 -9.07
N TYR A 78 6.72 7.66 -9.41
CA TYR A 78 6.28 6.29 -9.12
C TYR A 78 6.88 5.29 -10.11
N ARG A 79 7.12 5.69 -11.37
CA ARG A 79 7.86 4.89 -12.35
C ARG A 79 9.29 4.58 -11.86
N ASP A 80 9.96 5.58 -11.30
CA ASP A 80 11.31 5.45 -10.72
C ASP A 80 11.32 4.51 -9.49
N PHE A 81 10.27 4.58 -8.66
CA PHE A 81 10.05 3.62 -7.57
C PHE A 81 9.88 2.20 -8.11
N LEU A 82 8.95 1.98 -9.06
CA LEU A 82 8.64 0.66 -9.62
C LEU A 82 9.83 0.00 -10.33
N ARG A 83 10.70 0.80 -10.95
CA ARG A 83 11.97 0.33 -11.52
C ARG A 83 12.92 -0.21 -10.44
N SER A 84 12.88 0.36 -9.25
CA SER A 84 13.70 -0.07 -8.11
C SER A 84 13.08 -1.28 -7.42
N PHE A 85 11.78 -1.23 -7.13
CA PHE A 85 11.01 -2.30 -6.52
C PHE A 85 9.57 -2.30 -7.04
N ASN A 86 9.06 -3.46 -7.45
CA ASN A 86 7.69 -3.61 -7.95
C ASN A 86 6.66 -3.62 -6.81
N GLY A 87 6.56 -2.52 -6.07
CA GLY A 87 5.75 -2.44 -4.85
C GLY A 87 6.47 -3.02 -3.62
N GLY A 88 5.75 -3.01 -2.51
CA GLY A 88 6.28 -3.52 -1.25
C GLY A 88 5.29 -3.43 -0.11
N SER A 89 5.45 -4.31 0.87
CA SER A 89 4.79 -4.20 2.17
C SER A 89 5.86 -3.75 3.16
N ILE A 90 5.70 -2.56 3.73
CA ILE A 90 6.64 -1.94 4.65
C ILE A 90 5.87 -1.71 5.95
N MET A 91 5.79 -2.75 6.78
CA MET A 91 5.00 -2.76 8.01
C MET A 91 3.53 -2.37 7.76
N GLY A 92 3.11 -1.18 8.20
CA GLY A 92 1.74 -0.67 8.03
C GLY A 92 1.44 -0.06 6.66
N ILE A 93 2.43 0.05 5.77
CA ILE A 93 2.31 0.64 4.43
C ILE A 93 2.33 -0.50 3.40
N SER A 94 1.42 -0.43 2.44
CA SER A 94 1.49 -1.23 1.22
C SER A 94 1.61 -0.32 0.01
N LEU A 95 2.65 -0.52 -0.79
CA LEU A 95 2.86 0.14 -2.08
C LEU A 95 2.54 -0.85 -3.19
N ASN A 96 1.67 -0.45 -4.12
CA ASN A 96 1.15 -1.35 -5.14
C ASN A 96 2.18 -1.58 -6.25
N GLY A 97 2.20 -2.78 -6.82
CA GLY A 97 3.03 -3.14 -7.96
C GLY A 97 2.19 -3.66 -9.12
N ALA A 98 2.83 -3.86 -10.27
CA ALA A 98 2.25 -4.61 -11.37
C ALA A 98 2.16 -6.09 -11.00
N THR A 99 1.06 -6.74 -11.39
CA THR A 99 0.84 -8.18 -11.25
C THR A 99 0.75 -8.91 -12.60
N GLY A 100 0.52 -8.17 -13.69
CA GLY A 100 0.61 -8.67 -15.05
C GLY A 100 2.05 -8.68 -15.59
N GLY A 101 2.38 -9.68 -16.41
CA GLY A 101 3.66 -9.77 -17.13
C GLY A 101 4.47 -11.04 -16.84
N GLN A 102 5.47 -11.33 -17.69
CA GLN A 102 6.25 -12.58 -17.69
C GLN A 102 7.18 -12.76 -16.46
N ASN A 103 7.36 -11.74 -15.62
CA ASN A 103 8.36 -11.72 -14.53
C ASN A 103 7.80 -11.48 -13.12
N VAL A 104 6.48 -11.62 -12.91
CA VAL A 104 5.83 -11.25 -11.64
C VAL A 104 5.73 -12.38 -10.61
N TRP A 105 6.08 -13.60 -11.02
CA TRP A 105 6.17 -14.71 -10.09
C TRP A 105 7.45 -14.54 -9.28
N ALA A 106 7.32 -13.98 -8.07
CA ALA A 106 8.43 -13.99 -7.14
C ALA A 106 8.91 -15.44 -6.97
N ALA A 107 10.23 -15.58 -6.88
CA ALA A 107 10.84 -16.84 -6.49
C ALA A 107 10.19 -17.35 -5.19
N GLU A 108 10.16 -18.68 -5.07
CA GLU A 108 9.42 -19.40 -4.04
C GLU A 108 9.58 -18.74 -2.66
N GLY A 109 8.47 -18.34 -2.04
CA GLY A 109 8.43 -17.88 -0.65
C GLY A 109 8.20 -16.38 -0.41
N ILE A 110 8.44 -15.49 -1.39
CA ILE A 110 8.20 -14.03 -1.19
C ILE A 110 6.77 -13.61 -1.55
N GLY A 111 6.16 -14.24 -2.56
CA GLY A 111 4.81 -13.91 -3.04
C GLY A 111 4.78 -12.72 -4.01
N GLN A 112 3.59 -12.22 -4.34
CA GLN A 112 3.40 -11.18 -5.36
C GLN A 112 2.97 -9.84 -4.75
N PRO A 113 3.24 -8.69 -5.41
CA PRO A 113 2.75 -7.40 -4.97
C PRO A 113 1.22 -7.31 -4.99
N ILE A 114 0.70 -6.33 -4.26
CA ILE A 114 -0.70 -5.91 -4.41
C ILE A 114 -0.84 -5.18 -5.73
N SER A 115 -1.80 -5.61 -6.56
CA SER A 115 -2.01 -5.06 -7.90
C SER A 115 -2.30 -3.56 -7.87
N ILE A 116 -1.62 -2.84 -8.74
CA ILE A 116 -1.81 -1.41 -9.00
C ILE A 116 -3.21 -1.09 -9.53
N ARG A 117 -3.96 -2.08 -10.03
CA ARG A 117 -5.35 -1.92 -10.46
C ARG A 117 -6.27 -1.46 -9.35
N TYR A 118 -6.06 -1.96 -8.13
CA TYR A 118 -7.03 -1.83 -7.03
C TYR A 118 -7.44 -0.38 -6.74
N GLN A 119 -6.58 0.59 -6.99
CA GLN A 119 -6.85 2.00 -6.69
C GLN A 119 -6.91 2.91 -7.92
N ASN A 120 -6.67 2.36 -9.12
CA ASN A 120 -6.58 3.13 -10.36
C ASN A 120 -7.71 2.84 -11.35
N VAL A 121 -8.31 1.65 -11.32
CA VAL A 121 -9.39 1.28 -12.23
C VAL A 121 -10.74 1.81 -11.73
N PHE A 122 -11.58 2.29 -12.66
CA PHE A 122 -12.82 3.03 -12.39
C PHE A 122 -13.79 2.34 -11.42
N TYR A 123 -13.92 1.00 -11.44
CA TYR A 123 -14.88 0.27 -10.59
C TYR A 123 -14.42 0.06 -9.13
N THR A 124 -13.13 0.21 -8.85
CA THR A 124 -12.56 0.01 -7.50
C THR A 124 -12.13 1.33 -6.85
N ARG A 125 -12.01 2.39 -7.65
CA ARG A 125 -11.64 3.72 -7.19
C ARG A 125 -12.85 4.49 -6.62
N PRO A 126 -12.74 5.16 -5.47
CA PRO A 126 -13.81 6.00 -4.96
C PRO A 126 -14.08 7.21 -5.87
N GLU A 127 -15.36 7.53 -6.09
CA GLU A 127 -15.81 8.59 -7.01
C GLU A 127 -15.29 9.99 -6.65
N PHE A 128 -15.00 10.24 -5.38
CA PHE A 128 -14.51 11.54 -4.91
C PHE A 128 -13.03 11.79 -5.21
N ILE A 129 -12.27 10.77 -5.62
CA ILE A 129 -10.84 10.95 -5.93
C ILE A 129 -10.69 11.56 -7.33
N PRO A 130 -10.04 12.73 -7.48
CA PRO A 130 -9.89 13.38 -8.79
C PRO A 130 -9.21 12.46 -9.82
N GLU A 131 -9.65 12.51 -11.07
CA GLU A 131 -9.09 11.68 -12.17
C GLU A 131 -7.58 11.85 -12.38
N SER A 132 -7.04 13.01 -11.99
CA SER A 132 -5.61 13.29 -12.11
C SER A 132 -4.74 12.61 -11.06
N HIS A 133 -5.33 11.99 -10.04
CA HIS A 133 -4.58 11.36 -8.96
C HIS A 133 -4.26 9.90 -9.27
N PHE A 134 -3.04 9.48 -8.96
CA PHE A 134 -2.59 8.11 -9.16
C PHE A 134 -2.56 7.35 -7.83
N GLY A 135 -3.31 6.25 -7.72
CA GLY A 135 -3.34 5.42 -6.52
C GLY A 135 -2.08 4.57 -6.41
N LEU A 136 -1.29 4.78 -5.37
CA LEU A 136 0.02 4.15 -5.21
C LEU A 136 0.08 3.11 -4.10
N GLY A 137 -0.91 3.08 -3.21
CA GLY A 137 -0.84 2.19 -2.06
C GLY A 137 -1.89 2.44 -1.01
N ALA A 138 -1.79 1.74 0.10
CA ALA A 138 -2.70 1.87 1.23
C ALA A 138 -1.95 1.82 2.56
N MET A 139 -2.60 2.35 3.58
CA MET A 139 -2.19 2.24 4.97
C MET A 139 -3.37 1.76 5.80
N ASN A 140 -3.14 0.76 6.63
CA ASN A 140 -4.18 0.23 7.51
C ASN A 140 -4.01 0.79 8.91
N GLY A 141 -5.11 1.24 9.50
CA GLY A 141 -5.16 1.57 10.92
C GLY A 141 -5.51 0.36 11.77
N PRO A 142 -6.18 0.53 12.92
CA PRO A 142 -6.39 -0.56 13.88
C PRO A 142 -7.27 -1.71 13.36
N ARG A 143 -8.54 -1.46 13.03
CA ARG A 143 -9.45 -2.53 12.55
C ARG A 143 -10.30 -2.11 11.36
N TYR A 144 -10.93 -0.95 11.43
CA TYR A 144 -11.86 -0.50 10.41
C TYR A 144 -11.35 0.70 9.61
N SER A 145 -10.43 1.48 10.19
CA SER A 145 -9.82 2.60 9.48
C SER A 145 -8.85 2.11 8.40
N GLN A 146 -9.08 2.54 7.17
CA GLN A 146 -8.22 2.29 6.03
C GLN A 146 -7.99 3.61 5.29
N GLY A 147 -6.73 3.85 4.91
CA GLY A 147 -6.32 4.99 4.11
C GLY A 147 -5.74 4.53 2.79
N HIS A 148 -6.04 5.28 1.74
CA HIS A 148 -5.45 5.12 0.41
C HIS A 148 -4.47 6.25 0.15
N LEU A 149 -3.34 5.90 -0.45
CA LEU A 149 -2.28 6.80 -0.83
C LEU A 149 -2.44 7.17 -2.31
N TYR A 150 -2.42 8.46 -2.59
CA TYR A 150 -2.53 8.99 -3.94
C TYR A 150 -1.40 9.97 -4.22
N LEU A 151 -0.79 9.87 -5.41
CA LEU A 151 0.10 10.90 -5.95
C LEU A 151 -0.76 11.88 -6.76
N THR A 152 -0.75 13.14 -6.36
CA THR A 152 -1.52 14.20 -7.01
C THR A 152 -0.84 14.65 -8.30
N SER A 153 -1.58 15.38 -9.15
CA SER A 153 -1.02 15.96 -10.38
C SER A 153 0.06 17.03 -10.15
N VAL A 154 0.17 17.56 -8.93
CA VAL A 154 1.22 18.52 -8.55
C VAL A 154 2.42 17.84 -7.88
N GLY A 155 2.40 16.51 -7.76
CA GLY A 155 3.52 15.72 -7.23
C GLY A 155 3.48 15.45 -5.73
N GLU A 156 2.45 15.90 -5.02
CA GLU A 156 2.26 15.64 -3.59
C GLU A 156 1.72 14.22 -3.36
N VAL A 157 1.99 13.64 -2.20
CA VAL A 157 1.33 12.39 -1.76
C VAL A 157 0.26 12.73 -0.74
N GLU A 158 -0.95 12.23 -0.93
CA GLU A 158 -2.07 12.39 0.01
C GLU A 158 -2.47 11.04 0.61
N LEU A 159 -2.72 11.03 1.91
CA LEU A 159 -3.42 9.94 2.59
C LEU A 159 -4.90 10.33 2.72
N ILE A 160 -5.77 9.61 2.03
CA ILE A 160 -7.21 9.86 1.98
C ILE A 160 -7.96 8.67 2.58
N ASN A 161 -9.03 8.91 3.31
CA ASN A 161 -9.86 7.83 3.83
C ASN A 161 -10.41 6.97 2.67
N SER A 162 -10.46 5.65 2.84
CA SER A 162 -10.87 4.74 1.76
C SER A 162 -12.33 4.89 1.34
N ASP A 163 -13.20 5.36 2.24
CA ASP A 163 -14.65 5.41 2.05
C ASP A 163 -15.22 6.83 2.08
N HIS A 164 -14.43 7.82 2.49
CA HIS A 164 -14.86 9.19 2.73
C HIS A 164 -13.88 10.19 2.10
N ASP A 165 -14.39 11.32 1.59
CA ASP A 165 -13.57 12.41 1.04
C ASP A 165 -12.88 13.22 2.16
N LEU A 166 -11.95 12.57 2.85
CA LEU A 166 -11.25 13.09 4.01
C LEU A 166 -9.75 12.87 3.84
N VAL A 167 -9.00 13.96 3.66
CA VAL A 167 -7.53 13.94 3.61
C VAL A 167 -6.98 14.03 5.04
N ALA A 168 -6.19 13.04 5.45
CA ALA A 168 -5.56 12.99 6.76
C ALA A 168 -4.18 13.65 6.79
N MET A 169 -3.38 13.44 5.73
CA MET A 169 -1.99 13.87 5.65
C MET A 169 -1.61 14.18 4.21
N ARG A 170 -0.69 15.15 4.05
CA ARG A 170 -0.08 15.50 2.76
C ARG A 170 1.43 15.56 2.92
N TRP A 171 2.15 14.93 2.00
CA TRP A 171 3.58 15.06 1.86
C TRP A 171 3.90 15.84 0.58
N PRO A 172 4.88 16.75 0.59
CA PRO A 172 5.22 17.57 -0.58
C PRO A 172 5.67 16.75 -1.81
N SER A 173 6.14 15.52 -1.60
CA SER A 173 6.61 14.64 -2.67
C SER A 173 6.56 13.17 -2.25
N LEU A 174 6.74 12.27 -3.22
CA LEU A 174 6.94 10.84 -2.94
C LEU A 174 8.20 10.59 -2.07
N THR A 175 9.28 11.35 -2.27
CA THR A 175 10.49 11.20 -1.47
C THR A 175 10.30 11.62 -0.02
N GLU A 176 9.58 12.72 0.22
CA GLU A 176 9.24 13.17 1.58
C GLU A 176 8.29 12.18 2.26
N PHE A 177 7.33 11.60 1.52
CA PHE A 177 6.51 10.50 2.03
C PHE A 177 7.36 9.31 2.44
N LEU A 178 8.24 8.82 1.54
CA LEU A 178 9.09 7.66 1.81
C LEU A 178 9.98 7.91 3.04
N ASN A 179 10.66 9.05 3.11
CA ASN A 179 11.54 9.36 4.23
C ASN A 179 10.79 9.53 5.56
N GLN A 180 9.73 10.34 5.58
CA GLN A 180 9.05 10.67 6.83
C GLN A 180 8.17 9.52 7.32
N GLU A 181 7.37 8.93 6.43
CA GLU A 181 6.37 7.94 6.83
C GLU A 181 7.01 6.57 7.09
N ILE A 182 8.02 6.15 6.32
CA ILE A 182 8.73 4.89 6.63
C ILE A 182 9.50 5.03 7.95
N ALA A 183 10.18 6.16 8.20
CA ALA A 183 10.84 6.39 9.49
C ALA A 183 9.83 6.36 10.66
N ARG A 184 8.64 6.95 10.48
CA ARG A 184 7.56 6.89 11.48
C ARG A 184 7.05 5.47 11.69
N GLN A 185 6.93 4.67 10.64
CA GLN A 185 6.55 3.26 10.79
C GLN A 185 7.64 2.46 11.51
N LEU A 186 8.92 2.70 11.19
CA LEU A 186 10.05 2.02 11.83
C LEU A 186 10.13 2.31 13.34
N SER A 187 9.74 3.51 13.79
CA SER A 187 9.72 3.85 15.22
C SER A 187 8.57 3.17 15.99
N ARG A 188 7.57 2.61 15.30
CA ARG A 188 6.49 1.83 15.94
C ARG A 188 6.95 0.47 16.46
N TYR A 189 8.11 -0.02 16.01
CA TYR A 189 8.60 -1.35 16.34
C TYR A 189 9.87 -1.26 17.19
N ASP A 190 9.92 -2.07 18.24
CA ASP A 190 11.13 -2.24 19.04
C ASP A 190 12.18 -3.07 18.28
N ASN A 191 13.32 -3.30 18.92
CA ASN A 191 14.39 -4.10 18.33
C ASN A 191 13.95 -5.54 18.02
N GLU A 192 12.98 -6.12 18.71
CA GLU A 192 12.54 -7.50 18.44
C GLU A 192 11.39 -7.57 17.44
N GLY A 193 11.10 -6.46 16.75
CA GLY A 193 10.05 -6.39 15.75
C GLY A 193 8.64 -6.38 16.34
N GLN A 194 8.49 -6.05 17.63
CA GLN A 194 7.19 -5.93 18.30
C GLN A 194 6.69 -4.49 18.24
N GLU A 195 5.39 -4.30 18.01
CA GLU A 195 4.78 -2.97 18.06
C GLU A 195 4.79 -2.43 19.50
N THR A 196 5.34 -1.23 19.71
CA THR A 196 5.44 -0.58 21.03
C THR A 196 4.15 0.14 21.45
N GLY A 197 3.28 0.47 20.48
CA GLY A 197 2.02 1.17 20.70
C GLY A 197 2.12 2.68 20.98
N GLU A 198 3.33 3.23 21.07
CA GLU A 198 3.55 4.66 21.35
C GLU A 198 3.17 5.57 20.17
N VAL A 199 3.25 5.03 18.95
CA VAL A 199 2.99 5.76 17.70
C VAL A 199 1.76 5.15 17.03
N THR A 200 0.80 6.01 16.67
CA THR A 200 -0.45 5.61 16.00
C THR A 200 -0.19 4.91 14.67
N ARG A 201 -1.11 4.05 14.22
CA ARG A 201 -0.92 3.34 12.94
C ARG A 201 -0.99 4.26 11.73
N LEU A 202 -1.95 5.20 11.76
CA LEU A 202 -2.14 6.21 10.71
C LEU A 202 -1.62 7.59 11.18
N PRO A 203 -1.01 8.37 10.27
CA PRO A 203 -0.55 9.72 10.56
C PRO A 203 -1.67 10.75 10.37
N GLY A 204 -1.47 11.94 10.92
CA GLY A 204 -2.31 13.09 10.63
C GLY A 204 -3.70 13.01 11.27
N ASN A 205 -4.67 13.65 10.64
CA ASN A 205 -6.02 13.79 11.20
C ASN A 205 -6.86 12.53 10.95
N THR A 206 -6.69 11.52 11.80
CA THR A 206 -7.36 10.20 11.66
C THR A 206 -8.15 9.75 12.89
N ASP A 207 -8.32 10.62 13.89
CA ASP A 207 -8.90 10.26 15.19
C ASP A 207 -10.32 9.66 15.10
N ASN A 208 -11.11 10.10 14.12
CA ASN A 208 -12.47 9.60 13.90
C ASN A 208 -12.57 8.49 12.83
N TRP A 209 -11.48 8.12 12.15
CA TRP A 209 -11.52 7.18 11.02
C TRP A 209 -11.96 5.79 11.42
N GLU A 210 -11.63 5.35 12.64
CA GLU A 210 -12.06 4.03 13.13
C GLU A 210 -13.58 3.98 13.34
N ALA A 211 -14.17 5.05 13.88
CA ALA A 211 -15.62 5.16 14.06
C ALA A 211 -16.34 5.20 12.71
N LEU A 212 -15.84 6.01 11.77
CA LEU A 212 -16.37 6.12 10.41
C LEU A 212 -16.27 4.79 9.65
N GLY A 213 -15.12 4.11 9.73
CA GLY A 213 -14.92 2.80 9.10
C GLY A 213 -15.87 1.74 9.66
N LYS A 214 -16.09 1.75 10.98
CA LYS A 214 -17.06 0.84 11.62
C LYS A 214 -18.47 1.11 11.12
N GLU A 215 -18.89 2.37 11.04
CA GLU A 215 -20.20 2.75 10.52
C GLU A 215 -20.39 2.26 9.07
N THR A 216 -19.41 2.51 8.20
CA THR A 216 -19.43 2.03 6.81
C THR A 216 -19.51 0.51 6.74
N SER A 217 -18.73 -0.21 7.55
CA SER A 217 -18.75 -1.68 7.62
C SER A 217 -20.12 -2.21 8.03
N ASP A 218 -20.72 -1.62 9.08
CA ASP A 218 -22.03 -2.03 9.58
C ASP A 218 -23.15 -1.74 8.57
N ARG A 219 -23.06 -0.60 7.85
CA ARG A 219 -23.97 -0.26 6.75
C ARG A 219 -23.89 -1.29 5.62
N ARG A 220 -22.69 -1.61 5.12
CA ARG A 220 -22.45 -2.61 4.06
C ARG A 220 -23.00 -3.99 4.45
N LYS A 221 -22.81 -4.42 5.69
CA LYS A 221 -23.35 -5.69 6.21
C LYS A 221 -24.88 -5.72 6.19
N LYS A 222 -25.54 -4.61 6.60
CA LYS A 222 -27.00 -4.49 6.56
C LYS A 222 -27.53 -4.55 5.13
N GLU A 223 -26.93 -3.80 4.22
CA GLU A 223 -27.30 -3.76 2.80
C GLU A 223 -27.19 -5.15 2.15
N ASN A 224 -26.06 -5.84 2.36
CA ASN A 224 -25.86 -7.20 1.85
C ASN A 224 -26.88 -8.20 2.41
N THR A 225 -27.23 -8.06 3.70
CA THR A 225 -28.26 -8.91 4.32
C THR A 225 -29.64 -8.69 3.69
N VAL A 226 -29.98 -7.43 3.37
CA VAL A 226 -31.23 -7.10 2.69
C VAL A 226 -31.22 -7.64 1.26
N LEU A 227 -30.14 -7.42 0.51
CA LEU A 227 -29.99 -7.92 -0.86
C LEU A 227 -30.15 -9.44 -0.93
N HIS A 228 -29.48 -10.17 -0.04
CA HIS A 228 -29.57 -11.62 0.03
C HIS A 228 -30.98 -12.12 0.33
N LYS A 229 -31.70 -11.46 1.25
CA LYS A 229 -33.11 -11.78 1.56
C LYS A 229 -34.04 -11.50 0.38
N THR A 230 -33.79 -10.45 -0.38
CA THR A 230 -34.59 -10.10 -1.57
C THR A 230 -34.36 -11.11 -2.69
N LEU A 231 -33.10 -11.45 -2.98
CA LEU A 231 -32.74 -12.45 -3.99
C LEU A 231 -33.24 -13.86 -3.63
N SER A 232 -33.22 -14.23 -2.35
CA SER A 232 -33.78 -15.52 -1.91
C SER A 232 -35.31 -15.59 -2.07
N LYS A 233 -36.02 -14.47 -1.90
CA LYS A 233 -37.48 -14.41 -2.13
C LYS A 233 -37.82 -14.48 -3.63
N LEU A 234 -37.07 -13.78 -4.48
CA LEU A 234 -37.25 -13.82 -5.93
C LEU A 234 -36.98 -15.22 -6.51
N SER A 235 -35.91 -15.89 -6.06
CA SER A 235 -35.61 -17.26 -6.48
C SER A 235 -36.63 -18.30 -6.00
N ALA A 236 -37.28 -18.07 -4.85
CA ALA A 236 -38.41 -18.89 -4.39
C ALA A 236 -39.69 -18.65 -5.21
N PHE A 237 -39.86 -17.46 -5.79
CA PHE A 237 -41.01 -17.11 -6.62
C PHE A 237 -40.89 -17.69 -8.04
N CYS A 238 -39.69 -17.75 -8.62
CA CYS A 238 -39.44 -18.35 -9.94
C CYS A 238 -39.42 -19.89 -9.97
N LYS A 239 -39.60 -20.55 -8.82
CA LYS A 239 -39.65 -22.03 -8.70
C LYS A 239 -41.08 -22.58 -8.58
N LYS A 240 -42.11 -21.73 -8.74
CA LYS A 240 -43.52 -22.11 -8.84
C LYS A 240 -44.01 -21.88 -10.25
#